data_AF-B7P764-F1
#
_entry.id   AF-B7P764-F1
#
_cell.length_a   1.000
_cell.length_b   1.000
_cell.length_c   1.000
_cell.angle_alpha   90.00
_cell.angle_beta   90.00
_cell.angle_gamma   90.00
#
_symmetry.space_group_name_H-M   'P 1'
#
loop_
_entity.id
_entity.type
_entity.pdbx_description
1 polymer ?
#
loop_
_entity_poly.entity_id
_entity_poly.type
_entity_poly.pdbx_seq_one_letter_code
_entity_poly.pdbx_strand_id
1 'polypeptide(L)' 'VTDLTSGESLGPYQNGEIEIHTPCIMKGYYGCPKATAEAVNSGGWYRTGTGVVSFS' A
#
# COMPACT_ATOMS: atom_id res chain seq x y z
N VAL A 1 -7.44 1.89 1.20
CA VAL A 1 -7.45 0.41 1.25
C VAL A 1 -7.63 -0.04 -0.17
N THR A 2 -6.85 -1.00 -0.62
CA THR A 2 -6.73 -1.35 -2.03
C THR A 2 -6.97 -2.85 -2.21
N ASP A 3 -7.67 -3.24 -3.27
CA ASP A 3 -7.81 -4.64 -3.65
C ASP A 3 -6.48 -5.20 -4.15
N LEU A 4 -6.10 -6.38 -3.66
CA LEU A 4 -4.80 -7.00 -3.99
C LEU A 4 -4.72 -7.53 -5.44
N THR A 5 -5.87 -7.70 -6.11
CA THR A 5 -5.94 -8.27 -7.46
C THR A 5 -6.07 -7.17 -8.50
N SER A 6 -7.03 -6.26 -8.33
CA SER A 6 -7.32 -5.18 -9.28
C SER A 6 -6.48 -3.93 -9.05
N GLY A 7 -6.00 -3.71 -7.83
CA GLY A 7 -5.34 -2.46 -7.44
C GLY A 7 -6.30 -1.28 -7.26
N GLU A 8 -7.62 -1.53 -7.23
CA GLU A 8 -8.62 -0.48 -7.06
C GLU A 8 -8.82 -0.10 -5.59
N SER A 9 -9.12 1.18 -5.36
CA SER A 9 -9.51 1.67 -4.05
C SER A 9 -10.82 1.05 -3.60
N LEU A 10 -10.84 0.57 -2.36
CA LEU A 10 -12.01 -0.02 -1.72
C LEU A 10 -12.70 0.99 -0.80
N GLY A 11 -14.02 0.86 -0.69
CA GLY A 11 -14.88 1.62 0.22
C GLY A 11 -14.90 1.04 1.64
N PRO A 12 -15.74 1.62 2.52
CA PRO A 12 -15.88 1.17 3.91
C PRO A 12 -16.30 -0.30 4.01
N TYR A 13 -15.81 -0.97 5.06
CA TYR A 13 -16.14 -2.37 5.40
C TYR A 13 -15.71 -3.42 4.37
N GLN A 14 -14.79 -3.08 3.46
CA GLN A 14 -14.22 -4.00 2.50
C GLN A 14 -12.81 -4.45 2.93
N ASN A 15 -12.50 -5.71 2.69
CA ASN A 15 -11.20 -6.29 3.02
C ASN A 15 -10.20 -5.99 1.89
N GLY A 16 -8.99 -5.60 2.26
CA GLY A 16 -7.92 -5.30 1.31
C GLY A 16 -6.65 -4.85 2.02
N GLU A 17 -5.66 -4.38 1.27
CA GLU A 17 -4.40 -3.88 1.83
C GLU A 17 -4.50 -2.40 2.22
N ILE A 18 -3.86 -2.04 3.32
CA ILE A 18 -3.68 -0.63 3.69
C ILE A 18 -2.50 -0.06 2.90
N GLU A 19 -2.76 1.03 2.18
CA GLU A 19 -1.72 1.86 1.54
C GLU A 19 -1.71 3.26 2.18
N ILE A 20 -0.53 3.86 2.29
CA ILE A 20 -0.31 5.16 2.95
C ILE A 20 0.40 6.12 1.97
N HIS A 21 -0.14 7.32 1.81
CA HIS A 21 0.51 8.40 1.07
C HIS A 21 0.61 9.65 1.94
N THR A 22 1.84 9.98 2.35
CA THR A 22 2.14 11.16 3.18
C THR A 22 3.50 11.74 2.80
N PRO A 23 3.80 12.99 3.16
CA PRO A 23 5.15 13.55 2.99
C PRO A 23 6.24 12.84 3.81
N CYS A 24 5.86 12.05 4.82
CA CYS A 24 6.79 11.39 5.74
C CYS A 24 7.17 9.95 5.30
N ILE A 25 6.69 9.47 4.16
CA ILE A 25 7.05 8.13 3.66
C ILE A 25 8.56 8.03 3.39
N MET A 26 9.11 6.81 3.52
CA MET A 26 10.49 6.55 3.18
C MET A 26 10.76 6.86 1.69
N LYS A 27 11.98 7.32 1.37
CA LYS A 27 12.43 7.43 -0.03
C LYS A 27 12.68 6.07 -0.69
N GLY A 28 12.81 5.02 0.12
CA GLY A 28 13.14 3.67 -0.30
C GLY A 28 14.11 2.99 0.64
N TYR A 29 14.32 1.70 0.41
CA TYR A 29 15.34 0.91 1.08
C TYR A 29 16.72 1.18 0.45
N TYR A 30 17.70 1.51 1.30
CA TYR A 30 19.05 1.84 0.84
C TYR A 30 19.68 0.69 0.05
N GLY A 31 20.15 0.98 -1.17
CA GLY A 31 20.76 -0.02 -2.07
C GLY A 31 19.79 -1.06 -2.64
N CYS A 32 18.50 -0.97 -2.35
CA CYS A 32 17.49 -1.97 -2.71
C CYS A 32 16.37 -1.36 -3.60
N PRO A 33 16.67 -0.99 -4.86
CA PRO A 33 15.69 -0.33 -5.73
C PRO A 33 14.49 -1.23 -6.07
N LYS A 34 14.69 -2.56 -6.18
CA LYS A 34 13.60 -3.50 -6.45
C LYS A 34 12.61 -3.56 -5.30
N ALA A 35 13.10 -3.79 -4.07
CA ALA A 35 12.25 -3.79 -2.88
C ALA A 35 11.58 -2.41 -2.66
N THR A 36 12.25 -1.33 -3.03
CA THR A 36 11.66 0.02 -2.99
C THR A 36 10.47 0.13 -3.95
N ALA A 37 10.59 -0.34 -5.19
CA ALA A 37 9.50 -0.28 -6.17
C ALA A 37 8.33 -1.23 -5.83
N GLU A 38 8.62 -2.33 -5.13
CA GLU A 38 7.59 -3.22 -4.58
C GLU A 38 6.82 -2.54 -3.43
N ALA A 39 7.52 -1.84 -2.55
CA ALA A 39 6.92 -1.18 -1.38
C ALA A 39 6.29 0.19 -1.69
N VAL A 40 6.85 0.99 -2.60
CA VAL A 40 6.35 2.32 -2.98
C VAL A 40 6.08 2.33 -4.48
N ASN A 41 4.82 2.54 -4.86
CA ASN A 41 4.43 2.57 -6.27
C ASN A 41 4.77 3.91 -6.94
N SER A 42 4.60 3.99 -8.27
CA SER A 42 4.88 5.20 -9.05
C SER A 42 4.02 6.40 -8.69
N GLY A 43 2.90 6.18 -7.99
CA GLY A 43 2.04 7.24 -7.45
C GLY A 43 2.44 7.72 -6.04
N GLY A 44 3.53 7.19 -5.48
CA GLY A 44 4.03 7.55 -4.15
C GLY A 44 3.35 6.81 -2.98
N TRP A 45 2.47 5.85 -3.24
CA TRP A 45 1.79 5.11 -2.17
C TRP A 45 2.68 4.01 -1.61
N TYR A 46 2.81 3.97 -0.29
CA TYR A 46 3.49 2.91 0.44
C TYR A 46 2.53 1.77 0.79
N ARG A 47 2.84 0.56 0.32
CA ARG A 47 2.16 -0.70 0.66
C ARG A 47 2.64 -1.18 2.02
N THR A 48 1.72 -1.28 2.98
CA THR A 48 2.07 -1.61 4.36
C THR A 48 2.33 -3.10 4.58
N GLY A 49 1.93 -3.96 3.65
CA GLY A 49 1.92 -5.41 3.83
C GLY A 49 0.90 -5.89 4.87
N THR A 50 0.01 -5.01 5.34
CA THR A 50 -1.02 -5.32 6.33
C THR A 50 -2.40 -5.20 5.71
N GLY A 51 -3.18 -6.27 5.85
CA GLY A 51 -4.58 -6.28 5.44
C GLY A 51 -5.50 -5.69 6.50
N VAL A 52 -6.62 -5.12 6.05
CA VAL A 52 -7.78 -4.83 6.90
C VAL A 52 -8.78 -5.98 6.77
N VAL A 53 -9.34 -6.40 7.90
CA VAL A 53 -10.47 -7.32 7.97
C VAL A 53 -11.63 -6.60 8.63
N SER A 54 -12.74 -6.51 7.91
CA SER A 54 -13.97 -5.87 8.36
C SER A 54 -14.93 -6.93 8.91
N PHE A 55 -15.58 -6.59 10.02
CA PHE A 55 -16.65 -7.39 10.62
C PHE A 55 -17.97 -6.66 10.38
N SER A 56 -19.00 -7.41 9.95
CA SER A 56 -20.37 -6.94 9.79
C SER A 56 -21.12 -6.90 11.12
#